data_AF-I7G3G7-F1
#
_entry.id   AF-I7G3G7-F1
#
_cell.length_a   1.000
_cell.length_b   1.000
_cell.length_c   1.000
_cell.angle_alpha   90.00
_cell.angle_beta   90.00
_cell.angle_gamma   90.00
#
_symmetry.space_group_name_H-M   'P 1'
#
loop_
_entity.id
_entity.type
_entity.pdbx_description
1 polymer ?
#
loop_
_entity_poly.entity_id
_entity_poly.type
_entity_poly.pdbx_seq_one_letter_code
_entity_poly.pdbx_strand_id
1 'polypeptide(L)'
;MEIADDAARPRLAPHVRMRFDAARGQYALLSPETIWVLNDTGVAIVELCDARRTIAEIQVELGSRYDEIAEGDVRRFVADLVAKHGMEIDHG
;
A
#
# COMPACT_ATOMS: atom_id res chain seq x y z
N MET A 1 16.65 -5.15 8.15
CA MET A 1 15.33 -5.17 7.47
C MET A 1 15.02 -3.72 7.23
N GLU A 2 15.40 -3.22 6.06
CA GLU A 2 15.37 -1.80 5.75
C GLU A 2 13.90 -1.38 5.66
N ILE A 3 13.48 -0.61 6.66
CA ILE A 3 12.14 -0.03 6.69
C ILE A 3 12.06 0.82 5.42
N ALA A 4 11.07 0.55 4.57
CA ALA A 4 10.93 1.08 3.22
C ALA A 4 11.43 2.54 3.09
N ASP A 5 12.41 2.77 2.22
CA ASP A 5 13.03 4.09 2.04
C ASP A 5 11.98 5.11 1.55
N ASP A 6 12.05 6.35 2.02
CA ASP A 6 11.08 7.39 1.69
C ASP A 6 11.13 7.80 0.22
N ALA A 7 12.27 7.57 -0.46
CA ALA A 7 12.44 7.75 -1.90
C ALA A 7 12.04 6.49 -2.70
N ALA A 8 11.72 5.39 -2.03
CA ALA A 8 11.34 4.16 -2.70
C ALA A 8 9.94 4.26 -3.30
N ARG A 9 9.75 3.57 -4.43
CA ARG A 9 8.51 3.62 -5.20
C ARG A 9 7.77 2.29 -5.06
N PRO A 10 6.79 2.20 -4.15
CA PRO A 10 6.01 0.99 -3.99
C PRO A 10 5.12 0.77 -5.22
N ARG A 11 5.03 -0.49 -5.63
CA ARG A 11 4.12 -0.94 -6.69
C ARG A 11 3.44 -2.23 -6.26
N LEU A 12 2.21 -2.43 -6.74
CA LEU A 12 1.52 -3.69 -6.55
C LEU A 12 2.29 -4.83 -7.23
N ALA A 13 2.47 -5.95 -6.53
CA ALA A 13 3.14 -7.11 -7.11
C ALA A 13 2.33 -7.66 -8.31
N PRO A 14 2.98 -8.20 -9.35
CA PRO A 14 2.32 -8.58 -10.61
C PRO A 14 1.26 -9.69 -10.44
N HIS A 15 1.43 -10.55 -9.43
CA HIS A 15 0.49 -11.62 -9.07
C HIS A 15 -0.59 -11.18 -8.08
N VAL A 16 -0.54 -9.94 -7.58
CA VAL A 16 -1.55 -9.40 -6.67
C VAL A 16 -2.55 -8.54 -7.43
N ARG A 17 -3.83 -8.69 -7.10
CA ARG A 17 -4.92 -7.92 -7.69
C ARG A 17 -5.77 -7.30 -6.61
N MET A 18 -5.98 -5.99 -6.68
CA MET A 18 -7.00 -5.33 -5.87
C MET A 18 -8.39 -5.60 -6.46
N ARG A 19 -9.31 -6.05 -5.62
CA ARG A 19 -10.69 -6.38 -5.97
C ARG A 19 -11.63 -5.78 -4.94
N PHE A 20 -12.70 -5.16 -5.42
CA PHE A 20 -13.80 -4.75 -4.56
C PHE A 20 -14.72 -5.94 -4.28
N ASP A 21 -14.92 -6.25 -3.00
CA ASP A 21 -15.86 -7.24 -2.53
C ASP A 21 -17.20 -6.54 -2.23
N ALA A 22 -18.16 -6.70 -3.14
CA ALA A 22 -19.49 -6.10 -2.99
C ALA A 22 -20.33 -6.76 -1.88
N ALA A 23 -20.00 -8.00 -1.47
CA ALA A 23 -20.73 -8.68 -0.40
C ALA A 23 -20.35 -8.11 0.97
N ARG A 24 -19.11 -7.62 1.12
CA ARG A 24 -18.60 -7.00 2.34
C ARG A 24 -18.48 -5.47 2.26
N GLY A 25 -18.62 -4.90 1.08
CA GLY A 25 -18.51 -3.45 0.85
C GLY A 25 -17.10 -2.90 1.06
N GLN A 26 -16.08 -3.71 0.81
CA GLN A 26 -14.67 -3.36 1.09
C GLN A 26 -13.74 -3.88 0.01
N TYR A 27 -12.54 -3.32 -0.07
CA TYR A 27 -11.53 -3.78 -1.02
C TYR A 27 -10.65 -4.86 -0.39
N ALA A 28 -10.18 -5.78 -1.22
CA ALA A 28 -9.23 -6.80 -0.83
C ALA A 28 -8.16 -6.99 -1.89
N LEU A 29 -6.93 -7.24 -1.44
CA LEU A 29 -5.84 -7.73 -2.26
C LEU A 29 -5.93 -9.25 -2.32
N LEU A 30 -6.04 -9.77 -3.53
CA LEU A 30 -5.98 -11.19 -3.82
C LEU A 30 -4.56 -11.52 -4.23
N SER A 31 -3.85 -12.29 -3.40
CA SER A 31 -2.59 -12.93 -3.75
C SER A 31 -2.81 -14.45 -3.87
N PRO A 32 -1.93 -15.17 -4.58
CA PRO A 32 -2.04 -16.62 -4.69
C PRO A 32 -1.90 -17.34 -3.34
N GLU A 33 -1.26 -16.70 -2.36
CA GLU A 33 -0.99 -17.29 -1.05
C GLU A 33 -1.97 -16.82 0.03
N THR A 34 -2.51 -15.59 -0.06
CA THR A 34 -3.35 -14.99 1.00
C THR A 34 -4.27 -13.89 0.46
N ILE A 35 -5.42 -13.71 1.11
CA ILE A 35 -6.32 -12.59 0.85
C ILE A 35 -6.14 -11.55 1.95
N TRP A 36 -5.80 -10.31 1.59
CA TRP A 36 -5.72 -9.18 2.53
C TRP A 36 -6.90 -8.25 2.33
N VAL A 37 -7.69 -8.05 3.38
CA VAL A 37 -8.77 -7.07 3.38
C VAL A 37 -8.19 -5.71 3.72
N LEU A 38 -8.49 -4.71 2.89
CA LEU A 38 -8.07 -3.32 3.06
C LEU A 38 -9.19 -2.51 3.70
N ASN A 39 -8.82 -1.63 4.62
CA ASN A 39 -9.66 -0.52 5.06
C ASN A 39 -9.55 0.65 4.06
N ASP A 40 -10.37 1.69 4.22
CA ASP A 40 -10.38 2.87 3.35
C ASP A 40 -8.97 3.48 3.15
N THR A 41 -8.21 3.61 4.24
CA THR A 41 -6.82 4.08 4.21
C THR A 41 -5.91 3.16 3.40
N GLY A 42 -5.99 1.85 3.60
CA GLY A 42 -5.20 0.86 2.86
C GLY A 42 -5.50 0.86 1.37
N VAL A 43 -6.77 1.09 1.00
CA VAL A 43 -7.16 1.28 -0.40
C VAL A 43 -6.51 2.52 -0.97
N ALA A 44 -6.61 3.65 -0.28
CA ALA A 44 -6.00 4.89 -0.73
C ALA A 44 -4.47 4.76 -0.86
N ILE A 45 -3.79 4.07 0.06
CA ILE A 45 -2.35 3.76 -0.06
C ILE A 45 -2.09 2.97 -1.34
N VAL A 46 -2.81 1.86 -1.54
CA VAL A 46 -2.63 0.98 -2.70
C VAL A 46 -2.93 1.70 -4.01
N GLU A 47 -3.95 2.55 -4.06
CA GLU A 47 -4.29 3.38 -5.22
C GLU A 47 -3.24 4.44 -5.53
N LEU A 48 -2.44 4.86 -4.54
CA LEU A 48 -1.35 5.80 -4.75
C LEU A 48 -0.03 5.08 -5.12
N CYS A 49 0.11 3.79 -4.79
CA CYS A 49 1.25 2.91 -5.09
C CYS A 49 1.30 2.47 -6.57
N ASP A 50 1.54 3.43 -7.48
CA ASP A 50 1.53 3.23 -8.94
C ASP A 50 2.95 3.12 -9.55
N ALA A 51 3.98 2.78 -8.76
CA ALA A 51 5.42 2.82 -9.14
C ALA A 51 5.96 4.21 -9.56
N ARG A 52 5.15 5.27 -9.49
CA ARG A 52 5.52 6.63 -9.88
C ARG A 52 5.83 7.52 -8.67
N ARG A 53 5.01 7.40 -7.62
CA ARG A 53 5.11 8.19 -6.40
C ARG A 53 6.03 7.52 -5.41
N THR A 54 6.75 8.31 -4.62
CA THR A 54 7.57 7.78 -3.52
C THR A 54 6.75 7.65 -2.23
N ILE A 55 7.25 6.90 -1.25
CA ILE A 55 6.57 6.77 0.04
C ILE A 55 6.36 8.13 0.72
N ALA A 56 7.33 9.06 0.63
CA ALA A 56 7.17 10.42 1.14
C ALA A 56 5.99 11.16 0.49
N GLU A 57 5.86 11.08 -0.84
CA GLU A 57 4.74 11.74 -1.54
C GLU A 57 3.39 11.14 -1.15
N ILE A 58 3.33 9.82 -1.04
CA ILE A 58 2.12 9.10 -0.62
C ILE A 58 1.73 9.50 0.81
N GLN A 59 2.70 9.63 1.72
CA GLN A 59 2.47 10.10 3.09
C GLN A 59 1.91 11.52 3.13
N VAL A 60 2.47 12.44 2.35
CA VAL A 60 1.99 13.84 2.30
C VAL A 60 0.57 13.92 1.73
N GLU A 61 0.30 13.20 0.63
CA GLU A 61 -1.02 13.16 0.00
C GLU A 61 -2.08 12.57 0.97
N LEU A 62 -1.72 11.47 1.65
CA LEU A 62 -2.60 10.81 2.60
C LEU A 62 -2.79 11.60 3.89
N GLY A 63 -1.75 12.24 4.42
CA GLY A 63 -1.86 13.11 5.60
C GLY A 63 -2.73 14.34 5.34
N SER A 64 -2.84 14.79 4.08
CA SER A 64 -3.78 15.83 3.67
C SER A 64 -5.22 15.30 3.54
N ARG A 65 -5.40 14.03 3.17
CA ARG A 65 -6.72 13.41 2.93
C ARG A 65 -7.34 12.77 4.18
N TYR A 66 -6.49 12.34 5.10
CA TYR A 66 -6.86 11.70 6.36
C TYR A 66 -6.14 12.43 7.49
N ASP A 67 -6.91 13.18 8.29
CA ASP A 67 -6.42 13.99 9.42
C ASP A 67 -5.62 13.18 10.48
N GLU A 68 -5.77 11.85 10.51
CA GLU A 68 -5.27 10.97 11.56
C GLU A 68 -4.28 9.89 11.12
N ILE A 69 -3.74 9.93 9.89
CA ILE A 69 -2.69 8.99 9.52
C ILE A 69 -1.40 9.39 10.24
N ALA A 70 -1.00 8.58 11.22
CA ALA A 70 0.26 8.79 11.92
C ALA A 70 1.45 8.72 10.95
N GLU A 71 2.41 9.60 11.15
CA GLU A 71 3.67 9.59 10.40
C GLU A 71 4.31 8.20 10.51
N GLY A 72 4.47 7.51 9.38
CA GLY A 72 5.00 6.15 9.33
C GLY A 72 3.96 5.01 9.22
N ASP A 73 2.66 5.26 9.33
CA ASP A 73 1.63 4.22 9.10
C ASP A 73 1.70 3.68 7.67
N VAL A 74 1.85 4.57 6.69
CA VAL A 74 2.05 4.21 5.27
C VAL A 74 3.30 3.35 5.10
N ARG A 75 4.41 3.74 5.74
CA ARG A 75 5.69 3.04 5.62
C ARG A 75 5.60 1.64 6.20
N ARG A 76 4.96 1.50 7.37
CA ARG A 76 4.72 0.22 8.03
C ARG A 76 3.78 -0.66 7.22
N PHE A 77 2.73 -0.07 6.64
CA PHE A 77 1.77 -0.77 5.79
C PHE A 77 2.43 -1.32 4.52
N VAL A 78 3.20 -0.48 3.81
CA VAL A 78 3.97 -0.89 2.64
C VAL A 78 5.00 -1.97 3.02
N ALA A 79 5.73 -1.79 4.13
CA ALA A 79 6.71 -2.78 4.59
C ALA A 79 6.07 -4.15 4.91
N ASP A 80 4.89 -4.18 5.53
CA ASP A 80 4.15 -5.42 5.82
C ASP A 80 3.70 -6.12 4.53
N LEU A 81 3.18 -5.36 3.56
CA LEU A 81 2.81 -5.90 2.25
C LEU A 81 4.01 -6.42 1.48
N VAL A 82 5.15 -5.73 1.52
CA VAL A 82 6.39 -6.17 0.88
C VAL A 82 6.92 -7.45 1.53
N ALA A 83 6.91 -7.53 2.87
CA ALA A 83 7.29 -8.73 3.60
C ALA A 83 6.41 -9.94 3.27
N LYS A 84 5.16 -9.70 2.87
CA LYS A 84 4.20 -10.73 2.45
C LYS A 84 4.12 -10.93 0.93
N HIS A 85 5.06 -10.38 0.16
CA HIS A 85 5.07 -10.46 -1.32
C HIS A 85 3.82 -9.85 -2.00
N GLY A 86 3.12 -8.94 -1.31
CA GLY A 86 1.97 -8.21 -1.81
C GLY A 86 2.32 -6.95 -2.62
N MET A 87 3.45 -6.33 -2.30
CA MET A 87 4.01 -5.18 -3.00
C MET A 87 5.50 -5.39 -3.29
N GLU A 88 5.99 -4.71 -4.31
CA GLU A 88 7.40 -4.61 -4.63
C GLU A 88 7.85 -3.16 -4.46
N ILE A 89 9.10 -2.95 -4.05
CA ILE A 89 9.70 -1.62 -3.95
C ILE A 89 10.71 -1.48 -5.07
N ASP A 90 10.54 -0.45 -5.87
CA ASP A 90 11.54 -0.02 -6.85
C ASP A 90 12.39 1.11 -6.24
N HIS A 91 13.71 0.93 -6.25
CA HIS A 91 14.66 1.91 -5.71
C HIS A 91 15.24 2.85 -6.79
N GLY A 92 14.86 2.70 -8.06
CA GLY A 92 15.44 3.43 -9.19
C GLY A 92 16.80 2.91 -9.62
#